data_AF-X0UNE7-F1
#
_entry.id   AF-X0UNE7-F1
#
_cell.length_a   1.000
_cell.length_b   1.000
_cell.length_c   1.000
_cell.angle_alpha   90.00
_cell.angle_beta   90.00
_cell.angle_gamma   90.00
#
_symmetry.space_group_name_H-M   'P 1'
#
loop_
_entity.id
_entity.type
_entity.pdbx_description
1 polymer ?
#
loop_
_entity_poly.entity_id
_entity_poly.type
_entity_poly.pdbx_seq_one_letter_code
_entity_poly.pdbx_strand_id
1 'polypeptide(L)'
;AAEDPSRKKAQKLYKDGNFKEAYDAFAKLALDAKTDPKTVGADLNMAVSSLQRLNRRNEIDAFREKVIKVHAKNWRLLHTAANSYLHATHYGYIISGEFHRGQHRGGGKRVNSYERDRVRALQLMTQAIPLTKNDGDHSAVGSFYMALADMMMGQRRYSGAWRLQYKTDITKLPDYEEGYYYGYGRYGRSSRGAPVDKNDKPVYHKRPKTWAAAKTDGERWRWALLQAVEFSPPLRDAVDYKFASFLKAQFGVETMGRYGRYFGSWRQPRPRD
;
A
#
# COMPACT_ATOMS: atom_id res chain seq x y z
N ALA A 1 2.33 -30.66 -1.41
CA ALA A 1 3.55 -30.81 -2.22
C ALA A 1 4.72 -30.99 -1.27
N ALA A 2 5.62 -31.94 -1.52
CA ALA A 2 6.83 -32.08 -0.74
C ALA A 2 7.67 -30.79 -0.89
N GLU A 3 8.13 -30.24 0.23
CA GLU A 3 8.91 -29.01 0.24
C GLU A 3 10.28 -29.23 -0.43
N ASP A 4 10.62 -28.37 -1.40
CA ASP A 4 11.88 -28.41 -2.15
C ASP A 4 13.10 -28.51 -1.21
N PRO A 5 13.98 -29.53 -1.36
CA PRO A 5 15.17 -29.70 -0.52
C PRO A 5 16.07 -28.45 -0.46
N SER A 6 16.16 -27.69 -1.54
CA SER A 6 16.94 -26.45 -1.59
C SER A 6 16.33 -25.35 -0.71
N ARG A 7 14.99 -25.26 -0.65
CA ARG A 7 14.27 -24.32 0.22
C ARG A 7 14.43 -24.68 1.69
N LYS A 8 14.30 -25.95 2.06
CA LYS A 8 14.57 -26.43 3.44
C LYS A 8 15.98 -26.08 3.88
N LYS A 9 16.97 -26.29 3.01
CA LYS A 9 18.37 -25.93 3.28
C LYS A 9 18.52 -24.41 3.47
N ALA A 10 17.91 -23.60 2.62
CA ALA A 10 17.94 -22.14 2.72
C ALA A 10 17.31 -21.63 4.04
N GLN A 11 16.19 -22.22 4.46
CA GLN A 11 15.57 -21.90 5.75
C GLN A 11 16.46 -22.27 6.94
N LYS A 12 17.16 -23.41 6.89
CA LYS A 12 18.12 -23.80 7.92
C LYS A 12 19.27 -22.78 7.99
N LEU A 13 19.86 -22.43 6.85
CA LEU A 13 20.91 -21.39 6.79
C LEU A 13 20.45 -20.07 7.43
N TYR A 14 19.22 -19.65 7.14
CA TYR A 14 18.65 -18.44 7.74
C TYR A 14 18.50 -18.55 9.26
N LYS A 15 17.99 -19.68 9.76
CA LYS A 15 17.83 -19.94 11.20
C LYS A 15 19.16 -20.00 11.94
N ASP A 16 20.19 -20.53 11.28
CA ASP A 16 21.54 -20.67 11.82
C ASP A 16 22.34 -19.34 11.74
N GLY A 17 21.74 -18.25 11.24
CA GLY A 17 22.38 -16.93 11.14
C GLY A 17 23.28 -16.74 9.90
N ASN A 18 23.34 -17.74 9.01
CA ASN A 18 24.09 -17.71 7.76
C ASN A 18 23.31 -16.93 6.69
N PHE A 19 23.11 -15.62 6.94
CA PHE A 19 22.21 -14.78 6.14
C PHE A 19 22.68 -14.58 4.70
N LYS A 20 23.99 -14.63 4.43
CA LYS A 20 24.53 -14.49 3.08
C LYS A 20 24.17 -15.70 2.22
N GLU A 21 24.45 -16.89 2.71
CA GLU A 21 24.17 -18.16 2.05
C GLU A 21 22.65 -18.37 1.93
N ALA A 22 21.89 -17.98 2.96
CA ALA A 22 20.43 -17.97 2.89
C ALA A 22 19.93 -17.01 1.80
N TYR A 23 20.47 -15.79 1.72
CA TYR A 23 20.13 -14.84 0.66
C TYR A 23 20.40 -15.45 -0.72
N ASP A 24 21.60 -15.98 -0.95
CA ASP A 24 21.98 -16.51 -2.26
C ASP A 24 21.06 -17.66 -2.68
N ALA A 25 20.68 -18.54 -1.74
CA ALA A 25 19.76 -19.64 -1.99
C ALA A 25 18.32 -19.15 -2.28
N PHE A 26 17.76 -18.26 -1.45
CA PHE A 26 16.41 -17.73 -1.67
C PHE A 26 16.33 -16.83 -2.91
N ALA A 27 17.37 -16.05 -3.20
CA ALA A 27 17.43 -15.22 -4.40
C ALA A 27 17.44 -16.09 -5.66
N LYS A 28 18.18 -17.21 -5.67
CA LYS A 28 18.17 -18.16 -6.77
C LYS A 28 16.77 -18.73 -7.01
N LEU A 29 16.08 -19.15 -5.94
CA LEU A 29 14.70 -19.65 -6.04
C LEU A 29 13.72 -18.58 -6.55
N ALA A 30 13.81 -17.36 -6.02
CA ALA A 30 12.94 -16.27 -6.42
C ALA A 30 13.18 -15.80 -7.88
N LEU A 31 14.39 -15.95 -8.40
CA LEU A 31 14.77 -15.57 -9.77
C LEU A 31 14.61 -16.69 -10.80
N ASP A 32 14.27 -17.91 -10.38
CA ASP A 32 13.98 -19.01 -11.31
C ASP A 32 12.51 -18.95 -11.75
N ALA A 33 12.31 -18.83 -13.07
CA ALA A 33 10.97 -18.79 -13.69
C ALA A 33 10.19 -20.11 -13.52
N LYS A 34 10.87 -21.22 -13.19
CA LYS A 34 10.26 -22.54 -12.99
C LYS A 34 9.82 -22.80 -11.55
N THR A 35 10.21 -21.95 -10.60
CA THR A 35 9.80 -22.08 -9.19
C THR A 35 8.29 -22.03 -9.07
N ASP A 36 7.71 -22.92 -8.26
CA ASP A 36 6.27 -22.98 -8.01
C ASP A 36 5.72 -21.58 -7.69
N PRO A 37 4.81 -21.02 -8.51
CA PRO A 37 4.24 -19.69 -8.35
C PRO A 37 3.67 -19.41 -6.95
N LYS A 38 3.20 -20.44 -6.23
CA LYS A 38 2.67 -20.28 -4.86
C LYS A 38 3.76 -20.02 -3.81
N THR A 39 5.01 -20.40 -4.10
CA THR A 39 6.14 -20.34 -3.15
C THR A 39 7.09 -19.17 -3.38
N VAL A 40 7.17 -18.65 -4.61
CA VAL A 40 8.08 -17.54 -4.99
C VAL A 40 7.93 -16.32 -4.08
N GLY A 41 6.71 -16.00 -3.64
CA GLY A 41 6.47 -14.87 -2.72
C GLY A 41 7.18 -15.06 -1.38
N ALA A 42 7.17 -16.27 -0.82
CA ALA A 42 7.90 -16.57 0.41
C ALA A 42 9.41 -16.48 0.20
N ASP A 43 9.91 -16.98 -0.94
CA ASP A 43 11.35 -16.91 -1.29
C ASP A 43 11.81 -15.44 -1.43
N LEU A 44 11.01 -14.59 -2.09
CA LEU A 44 11.24 -13.14 -2.16
C LEU A 44 11.35 -12.52 -0.76
N ASN A 45 10.38 -12.79 0.13
CA ASN A 45 10.37 -12.21 1.48
C ASN A 45 11.57 -12.67 2.31
N MET A 46 11.95 -13.94 2.21
CA MET A 46 13.11 -14.48 2.91
C MET A 46 14.41 -13.85 2.41
N ALA A 47 14.59 -13.72 1.09
CA ALA A 47 15.75 -13.02 0.52
C ALA A 47 15.82 -11.55 0.95
N VAL A 48 14.68 -10.82 0.94
CA VAL A 48 14.61 -9.44 1.44
C VAL A 48 14.99 -9.37 2.92
N SER A 49 14.49 -10.30 3.73
CA SER A 49 14.83 -10.36 5.16
C SER A 49 16.32 -10.62 5.39
N SER A 50 16.93 -11.54 4.63
CA SER A 50 18.38 -11.77 4.67
C SER A 50 19.18 -10.52 4.31
N LEU A 51 18.79 -9.77 3.26
CA LEU A 51 19.44 -8.50 2.92
C LEU A 51 19.34 -7.47 4.06
N GLN A 52 18.19 -7.40 4.73
CA GLN A 52 18.02 -6.51 5.88
C GLN A 52 18.94 -6.91 7.04
N ARG A 53 19.09 -8.21 7.32
CA ARG A 53 20.01 -8.73 8.35
C ARG A 53 21.47 -8.45 8.04
N LEU A 54 21.84 -8.46 6.76
CA LEU A 54 23.18 -8.11 6.28
C LEU A 54 23.41 -6.59 6.15
N ASN A 55 22.43 -5.76 6.49
CA ASN A 55 22.46 -4.30 6.27
C ASN A 55 22.66 -3.89 4.79
N ARG A 56 22.27 -4.76 3.84
CA ARG A 56 22.36 -4.56 2.38
C ARG A 56 21.05 -4.00 1.80
N ARG A 57 20.50 -2.96 2.43
CA ARG A 57 19.16 -2.41 2.10
C ARG A 57 19.10 -1.78 0.71
N ASN A 58 20.22 -1.24 0.24
CA ASN A 58 20.40 -0.66 -1.09
C ASN A 58 20.13 -1.67 -2.22
N GLU A 59 20.29 -2.97 -1.96
CA GLU A 59 20.09 -4.01 -2.97
C GLU A 59 18.63 -4.50 -3.09
N ILE A 60 17.80 -4.23 -2.06
CA ILE A 60 16.45 -4.78 -1.93
C ILE A 60 15.57 -4.41 -3.13
N ASP A 61 15.57 -3.13 -3.53
CA ASP A 61 14.67 -2.66 -4.58
C ASP A 61 15.05 -3.24 -5.95
N ALA A 62 16.35 -3.26 -6.27
CA ALA A 62 16.84 -3.85 -7.51
C ALA A 62 16.57 -5.37 -7.56
N PHE A 63 16.77 -6.08 -6.45
CA PHE A 63 16.44 -7.50 -6.35
C PHE A 63 14.94 -7.75 -6.54
N ARG A 64 14.08 -6.99 -5.83
CA ARG A 64 12.62 -7.11 -5.91
C ARG A 64 12.14 -6.90 -7.35
N GLU A 65 12.62 -5.88 -8.05
CA GLU A 65 12.23 -5.60 -9.43
C GLU A 65 12.67 -6.70 -10.41
N LYS A 66 13.84 -7.32 -10.20
CA LYS A 66 14.24 -8.50 -10.98
C LYS A 66 13.27 -9.66 -10.79
N VAL A 67 12.89 -9.96 -9.55
CA VAL A 67 11.93 -11.04 -9.23
C VAL A 67 10.54 -10.74 -9.83
N ILE A 68 10.06 -9.50 -9.71
CA ILE A 68 8.81 -9.05 -10.36
C ILE A 68 8.85 -9.28 -11.87
N LYS A 69 9.97 -8.94 -12.53
CA LYS A 69 10.13 -9.10 -13.97
C LYS A 69 10.06 -10.57 -14.42
N VAL A 70 10.71 -11.47 -13.69
CA VAL A 70 10.71 -12.92 -14.00
C VAL A 70 9.29 -13.50 -13.90
N HIS A 71 8.52 -13.04 -12.93
CA HIS A 71 7.25 -13.64 -12.53
C HIS A 71 6.07 -12.68 -12.74
N ALA A 72 6.12 -11.84 -13.78
CA ALA A 72 5.16 -10.77 -14.04
C ALA A 72 3.70 -11.25 -14.25
N LYS A 73 3.49 -12.55 -14.47
CA LYS A 73 2.16 -13.19 -14.62
C LYS A 73 1.70 -13.95 -13.37
N ASN A 74 2.46 -13.88 -12.28
CA ASN A 74 2.12 -14.52 -11.01
C ASN A 74 1.49 -13.49 -10.06
N TRP A 75 0.16 -13.44 -10.00
CA TRP A 75 -0.55 -12.48 -9.15
C TRP A 75 -0.19 -12.60 -7.67
N ARG A 76 0.10 -13.81 -7.18
CA ARG A 76 0.48 -14.04 -5.77
C ARG A 76 1.83 -13.37 -5.48
N LEU A 77 2.80 -13.50 -6.37
CA LEU A 77 4.05 -12.77 -6.25
C LEU A 77 3.83 -11.26 -6.35
N LEU A 78 3.07 -10.77 -7.34
CA LEU A 78 2.82 -9.33 -7.50
C LEU A 78 2.21 -8.75 -6.22
N HIS A 79 1.27 -9.47 -5.60
CA HIS A 79 0.69 -9.14 -4.31
C HIS A 79 1.73 -9.14 -3.18
N THR A 80 2.59 -10.16 -3.09
CA THR A 80 3.67 -10.20 -2.09
C THR A 80 4.65 -9.05 -2.27
N ALA A 81 5.07 -8.78 -3.51
CA ALA A 81 5.99 -7.71 -3.84
C ALA A 81 5.38 -6.33 -3.52
N ALA A 82 4.11 -6.11 -3.83
CA ALA A 82 3.37 -4.90 -3.47
C ALA A 82 3.35 -4.68 -1.95
N ASN A 83 3.05 -5.73 -1.16
CA ASN A 83 3.12 -5.64 0.29
C ASN A 83 4.54 -5.32 0.78
N SER A 84 5.57 -5.91 0.17
CA SER A 84 6.95 -5.67 0.57
C SER A 84 7.41 -4.22 0.32
N TYR A 85 6.84 -3.50 -0.65
CA TYR A 85 7.05 -2.06 -0.82
C TYR A 85 6.51 -1.26 0.36
N LEU A 86 5.31 -1.59 0.85
CA LEU A 86 4.65 -0.87 1.95
C LEU A 86 5.26 -1.12 3.32
N HIS A 87 6.05 -2.19 3.47
CA HIS A 87 6.79 -2.49 4.69
C HIS A 87 8.28 -2.12 4.56
N ALA A 88 8.68 -1.54 3.43
CA ALA A 88 10.05 -1.09 3.22
C ALA A 88 10.37 0.15 4.07
N THR A 89 11.65 0.45 4.22
CA THR A 89 12.09 1.73 4.79
C THR A 89 11.76 2.85 3.80
N HIS A 90 10.81 3.72 4.14
CA HIS A 90 10.33 4.79 3.25
C HIS A 90 11.17 6.07 3.24
N TYR A 91 12.32 6.11 3.91
CA TYR A 91 13.21 7.27 3.86
C TYR A 91 14.55 6.88 3.24
N GLY A 92 15.26 7.86 2.70
CA GLY A 92 16.55 7.67 2.10
C GLY A 92 17.23 8.98 1.75
N TYR A 93 18.27 8.87 0.94
CA TYR A 93 19.07 9.99 0.46
C TYR A 93 19.17 9.92 -1.06
N ILE A 94 19.07 11.08 -1.72
CA ILE A 94 19.50 11.24 -3.10
C ILE A 94 20.96 11.67 -3.10
N ILE A 95 21.81 10.89 -3.77
CA ILE A 95 23.25 11.09 -3.87
C ILE A 95 23.63 10.97 -5.35
N SER A 96 24.21 12.01 -5.92
CA SER A 96 24.55 12.05 -7.35
C SER A 96 23.37 11.67 -8.28
N GLY A 97 22.15 12.04 -7.89
CA GLY A 97 20.92 11.73 -8.64
C GLY A 97 20.30 10.35 -8.35
N GLU A 98 20.97 9.50 -7.58
CA GLU A 98 20.50 8.14 -7.26
C GLU A 98 19.87 8.07 -5.87
N PHE A 99 18.75 7.35 -5.74
CA PHE A 99 18.10 7.13 -4.47
C PHE A 99 18.69 5.94 -3.72
N HIS A 100 19.19 6.18 -2.52
CA HIS A 100 19.64 5.17 -1.58
C HIS A 100 18.67 5.06 -0.41
N ARG A 101 18.03 3.89 -0.30
CA ARG A 101 17.06 3.60 0.76
C ARG A 101 17.76 3.42 2.11
N GLY A 102 17.23 4.06 3.14
CA GLY A 102 17.69 3.94 4.53
C GLY A 102 18.72 4.98 4.93
N GLN A 103 19.50 4.64 5.96
CA GLN A 103 20.55 5.52 6.49
C GLN A 103 21.75 5.53 5.53
N HIS A 104 22.37 6.70 5.36
CA HIS A 104 23.60 6.86 4.60
C HIS A 104 24.60 7.71 5.40
N ARG A 105 25.89 7.34 5.37
CA ARG A 105 26.99 8.11 5.98
C ARG A 105 27.61 9.00 4.91
N GLY A 106 27.76 10.31 5.17
CA GLY A 106 28.37 11.25 4.22
C GLY A 106 27.43 12.30 3.63
N GLY A 107 26.22 12.45 4.18
CA GLY A 107 25.26 13.47 3.74
C GLY A 107 24.42 13.04 2.53
N GLY A 108 23.92 14.02 1.79
CA GLY A 108 22.99 13.83 0.67
C GLY A 108 21.62 14.46 0.93
N LYS A 109 20.83 14.62 -0.14
CA LYS A 109 19.50 15.20 -0.04
C LYS A 109 18.55 14.16 0.55
N ARG A 110 18.13 14.37 1.79
CA ARG A 110 17.19 13.49 2.47
C ARG A 110 15.82 13.56 1.79
N VAL A 111 15.23 12.39 1.54
CA VAL A 111 13.91 12.27 0.93
C VAL A 111 13.06 11.16 1.55
N ASN A 112 11.76 11.20 1.29
CA ASN A 112 10.80 10.16 1.57
C ASN A 112 10.24 9.56 0.27
N SER A 113 10.03 8.24 0.30
CA SER A 113 9.55 7.43 -0.83
C SER A 113 8.17 6.82 -0.59
N TYR A 114 7.44 7.17 0.47
CA TYR A 114 6.20 6.49 0.85
C TYR A 114 5.15 6.51 -0.27
N GLU A 115 4.84 7.68 -0.82
CA GLU A 115 3.87 7.77 -1.91
C GLU A 115 4.37 7.07 -3.18
N ARG A 116 5.68 7.12 -3.46
CA ARG A 116 6.31 6.40 -4.57
C ARG A 116 6.18 4.89 -4.41
N ASP A 117 6.51 4.36 -3.24
CA ASP A 117 6.40 2.94 -2.89
C ASP A 117 4.94 2.48 -2.92
N ARG A 118 4.00 3.32 -2.45
CA ARG A 118 2.56 3.05 -2.52
C ARG A 118 2.07 2.99 -3.96
N VAL A 119 2.46 3.94 -4.81
CA VAL A 119 2.09 3.92 -6.24
C VAL A 119 2.68 2.71 -6.94
N ARG A 120 3.93 2.32 -6.64
CA ARG A 120 4.52 1.10 -7.19
C ARG A 120 3.77 -0.15 -6.73
N ALA A 121 3.38 -0.23 -5.46
CA ALA A 121 2.53 -1.31 -4.95
C ALA A 121 1.18 -1.36 -5.70
N LEU A 122 0.54 -0.21 -5.91
CA LEU A 122 -0.72 -0.13 -6.66
C LEU A 122 -0.57 -0.51 -8.14
N GLN A 123 0.56 -0.23 -8.78
CA GLN A 123 0.87 -0.71 -10.12
C GLN A 123 0.87 -2.24 -10.17
N LEU A 124 1.57 -2.89 -9.24
CA LEU A 124 1.67 -4.35 -9.16
C LEU A 124 0.30 -4.98 -8.90
N MET A 125 -0.47 -4.41 -7.96
CA MET A 125 -1.83 -4.88 -7.70
C MET A 125 -2.74 -4.69 -8.90
N THR A 126 -2.65 -3.56 -9.62
CA THR A 126 -3.45 -3.31 -10.83
C THR A 126 -3.11 -4.29 -11.95
N GLN A 127 -1.82 -4.60 -12.14
CA GLN A 127 -1.35 -5.63 -13.06
C GLN A 127 -1.88 -7.02 -12.69
N ALA A 128 -2.03 -7.29 -11.38
CA ALA A 128 -2.54 -8.56 -10.87
C ALA A 128 -4.07 -8.74 -11.01
N ILE A 129 -4.87 -7.67 -11.06
CA ILE A 129 -6.35 -7.74 -11.19
C ILE A 129 -6.83 -8.71 -12.28
N PRO A 130 -6.39 -8.62 -13.55
CA PRO A 130 -6.87 -9.54 -14.58
C PRO A 130 -6.44 -10.99 -14.35
N LEU A 131 -5.36 -11.23 -13.60
CA LEU A 131 -4.77 -12.54 -13.35
C LEU A 131 -5.49 -13.31 -12.23
N THR A 132 -6.31 -12.65 -11.41
CA THR A 132 -7.06 -13.29 -10.32
C THR A 132 -8.40 -13.88 -10.77
N LYS A 133 -8.93 -13.46 -11.93
CA LYS A 133 -10.31 -13.76 -12.37
C LYS A 133 -10.67 -15.25 -12.42
N ASN A 134 -9.71 -16.10 -12.79
CA ASN A 134 -9.93 -17.53 -12.99
C ASN A 134 -9.18 -18.39 -11.95
N ASP A 135 -8.72 -17.79 -10.85
CA ASP A 135 -8.05 -18.55 -9.80
C ASP A 135 -9.08 -19.30 -8.94
N GLY A 136 -8.90 -20.61 -8.77
CA GLY A 136 -9.83 -21.43 -7.99
C GLY A 136 -9.80 -21.16 -6.48
N ASP A 137 -8.79 -20.45 -5.98
CA ASP A 137 -8.67 -20.08 -4.56
C ASP A 137 -9.32 -18.71 -4.32
N HIS A 138 -10.66 -18.70 -4.32
CA HIS A 138 -11.43 -17.47 -4.16
C HIS A 138 -11.19 -16.77 -2.82
N SER A 139 -10.83 -17.51 -1.76
CA SER A 139 -10.48 -16.91 -0.47
C SER A 139 -9.21 -16.06 -0.58
N ALA A 140 -8.17 -16.59 -1.21
CA ALA A 140 -6.94 -15.83 -1.46
C ALA A 140 -7.17 -14.62 -2.37
N VAL A 141 -8.06 -14.75 -3.37
CA VAL A 141 -8.45 -13.62 -4.23
C VAL A 141 -9.22 -12.55 -3.43
N GLY A 142 -10.11 -12.97 -2.52
CA GLY A 142 -10.79 -12.05 -1.59
C GLY A 142 -9.80 -11.27 -0.72
N SER A 143 -8.80 -11.95 -0.15
CA SER A 143 -7.73 -11.32 0.62
C SER A 143 -6.88 -10.36 -0.23
N PHE A 144 -6.61 -10.69 -1.49
CA PHE A 144 -5.92 -9.81 -2.43
C PHE A 144 -6.67 -8.48 -2.61
N TYR A 145 -8.00 -8.52 -2.78
CA TYR A 145 -8.81 -7.32 -2.94
C TYR A 145 -8.94 -6.52 -1.64
N MET A 146 -8.95 -7.16 -0.47
CA MET A 146 -8.83 -6.48 0.82
C MET A 146 -7.50 -5.72 0.93
N ALA A 147 -6.39 -6.37 0.57
CA ALA A 147 -5.09 -5.73 0.54
C ALA A 147 -5.08 -4.52 -0.41
N LEU A 148 -5.59 -4.67 -1.64
CA LEU A 148 -5.73 -3.54 -2.58
C LEU A 148 -6.51 -2.37 -1.97
N ALA A 149 -7.62 -2.65 -1.29
CA ALA A 149 -8.41 -1.63 -0.60
C ALA A 149 -7.60 -0.92 0.50
N ASP A 150 -6.74 -1.63 1.24
CA ASP A 150 -5.85 -1.03 2.22
C ASP A 150 -4.71 -0.21 1.61
N MET A 151 -4.11 -0.65 0.50
CA MET A 151 -3.09 0.12 -0.22
C MET A 151 -3.65 1.42 -0.82
N MET A 152 -4.91 1.37 -1.29
CA MET A 152 -5.61 2.55 -1.77
C MET A 152 -5.87 3.55 -0.65
N MET A 153 -6.27 3.06 0.53
CA MET A 153 -6.46 3.90 1.70
C MET A 153 -5.12 4.50 2.17
N GLY A 154 -4.06 3.70 2.27
CA GLY A 154 -2.75 4.13 2.78
C GLY A 154 -2.87 5.01 4.02
N GLN A 155 -2.11 6.11 4.05
CA GLN A 155 -2.20 7.14 5.09
C GLN A 155 -3.23 8.23 4.76
N ARG A 156 -4.42 7.84 4.29
CA ARG A 156 -5.55 8.75 3.95
C ARG A 156 -6.77 8.54 4.84
N ARG A 157 -6.63 7.85 5.98
CA ARG A 157 -7.72 7.70 6.96
C ARG A 157 -7.98 9.02 7.69
N TYR A 158 -9.16 9.15 8.30
CA TYR A 158 -9.54 10.29 9.13
C TYR A 158 -9.39 11.64 8.40
N SER A 159 -8.49 12.52 8.86
CA SER A 159 -8.24 13.85 8.29
C SER A 159 -7.65 13.83 6.88
N GLY A 160 -7.18 12.68 6.40
CA GLY A 160 -6.66 12.50 5.04
C GLY A 160 -7.70 12.07 4.00
N ALA A 161 -8.95 11.81 4.40
CA ALA A 161 -9.95 11.18 3.55
C ALA A 161 -10.33 12.01 2.32
N TRP A 162 -10.22 13.34 2.40
CA TRP A 162 -10.41 14.24 1.26
C TRP A 162 -9.52 13.88 0.05
N ARG A 163 -8.36 13.23 0.26
CA ARG A 163 -7.45 12.77 -0.80
C ARG A 163 -8.05 11.65 -1.65
N LEU A 164 -9.07 10.92 -1.17
CA LEU A 164 -9.76 9.88 -1.93
C LEU A 164 -10.55 10.44 -3.11
N GLN A 165 -10.75 11.76 -3.17
CA GLN A 165 -11.38 12.42 -4.31
C GLN A 165 -10.47 12.50 -5.53
N TYR A 166 -9.15 12.42 -5.33
CA TYR A 166 -8.21 12.37 -6.44
C TYR A 166 -8.20 11.00 -7.09
N LYS A 167 -7.87 10.96 -8.38
CA LYS A 167 -7.51 9.73 -9.08
C LYS A 167 -5.99 9.69 -9.14
N THR A 168 -5.36 8.91 -8.25
CA THR A 168 -3.91 8.73 -8.31
C THR A 168 -3.54 8.19 -9.70
N ASP A 169 -2.63 8.88 -10.38
CA ASP A 169 -2.03 8.40 -11.61
C ASP A 169 -1.06 7.27 -11.26
N ILE A 170 -1.47 6.05 -11.58
CA ILE A 170 -0.68 4.84 -11.35
C ILE A 170 0.16 4.47 -12.57
N THR A 171 0.15 5.25 -13.65
CA THR A 171 0.96 4.96 -14.84
C THR A 171 2.41 5.37 -14.68
N LYS A 172 2.68 6.31 -13.77
CA LYS A 172 4.02 6.82 -13.47
C LYS A 172 4.28 6.83 -11.96
N LEU A 173 5.55 6.63 -11.60
CA LEU A 173 5.97 6.77 -10.21
C LEU A 173 6.11 8.26 -9.86
N PRO A 174 5.55 8.74 -8.74
CA PRO A 174 5.79 10.09 -8.29
C PRO A 174 7.25 10.28 -7.88
N ASP A 175 7.69 11.54 -7.87
CA ASP A 175 9.00 11.91 -7.35
C ASP A 175 9.11 11.65 -5.85
N TYR A 176 10.35 11.66 -5.36
CA TYR A 176 10.63 11.56 -3.94
C TYR A 176 10.26 12.87 -3.23
N GLU A 177 9.64 12.78 -2.05
CA GLU A 177 9.27 13.95 -1.25
C GLU A 177 10.49 14.44 -0.45
N GLU A 178 10.75 15.74 -0.45
CA GLU A 178 11.91 16.29 0.28
C GLU A 178 11.71 16.27 1.80
N GLY A 179 12.78 15.94 2.55
CA GLY A 179 12.83 16.07 4.00
C GLY A 179 12.31 14.85 4.78
N TYR A 180 11.97 15.07 6.05
CA TYR A 180 11.29 14.06 6.86
C TYR A 180 9.86 13.93 6.36
N TYR A 181 9.33 12.71 6.35
CA TYR A 181 7.89 12.51 6.27
C TYR A 181 7.23 13.05 7.53
N TYR A 182 6.99 14.35 7.54
CA TYR A 182 5.93 14.92 8.32
C TYR A 182 4.67 14.47 7.61
N GLY A 183 4.21 13.26 7.94
CA GLY A 183 2.87 12.86 7.57
C GLY A 183 1.95 14.04 7.82
N TYR A 184 1.00 14.25 6.91
CA TYR A 184 0.11 15.42 6.82
C TYR A 184 -0.61 15.84 8.13
N GLY A 185 -0.32 15.24 9.28
CA GLY A 185 -0.74 15.62 10.62
C GLY A 185 0.21 16.49 11.47
N ARG A 186 1.51 16.71 11.16
CA ARG A 186 2.38 17.53 12.06
C ARG A 186 2.31 19.04 11.78
N TYR A 187 2.19 19.46 10.53
CA TYR A 187 1.99 20.87 10.13
C TYR A 187 0.71 21.13 9.33
N GLY A 188 0.00 20.08 8.90
CA GLY A 188 -1.36 20.17 8.35
C GLY A 188 -2.41 20.31 9.45
N ARG A 189 -2.28 21.34 10.29
CA ARG A 189 -3.28 21.72 11.30
C ARG A 189 -4.53 22.30 10.63
N SER A 190 -5.28 21.43 9.96
CA SER A 190 -6.72 21.51 9.85
C SER A 190 -7.22 20.20 9.24
N SER A 191 -7.70 19.31 10.11
CA SER A 191 -9.13 19.05 10.11
C SER A 191 -9.99 19.64 8.98
N ARG A 192 -9.88 19.28 7.69
CA ARG A 192 -10.73 19.88 6.64
C ARG A 192 -12.19 19.41 6.67
N GLY A 193 -12.60 18.63 7.68
CA GLY A 193 -13.91 18.00 7.69
C GLY A 193 -14.01 16.88 6.65
N ALA A 194 -15.20 16.30 6.54
CA ALA A 194 -15.50 15.43 5.41
C ALA A 194 -15.58 16.26 4.13
N PRO A 195 -15.11 15.72 2.99
CA PRO A 195 -15.17 16.44 1.73
C PRO A 195 -16.62 16.69 1.29
N VAL A 196 -16.87 17.90 0.78
CA VAL A 196 -18.14 18.31 0.16
C VAL A 196 -17.91 18.67 -1.31
N ASP A 197 -18.97 18.57 -2.12
CA ASP A 197 -18.97 19.01 -3.51
C ASP A 197 -19.15 20.54 -3.63
N LYS A 198 -19.22 21.04 -4.86
CA LYS A 198 -19.43 22.47 -5.16
C LYS A 198 -20.76 23.05 -4.65
N ASN A 199 -21.67 22.21 -4.18
CA ASN A 199 -22.98 22.57 -3.63
C ASN A 199 -23.05 22.28 -2.12
N ASP A 200 -21.90 22.14 -1.45
CA ASP A 200 -21.78 21.81 -0.02
C ASP A 200 -22.41 20.47 0.39
N LYS A 201 -22.60 19.55 -0.56
CA LYS A 201 -23.13 18.21 -0.27
C LYS A 201 -21.99 17.23 0.03
N PRO A 202 -22.14 16.33 1.02
CA PRO A 202 -21.15 15.29 1.30
C PRO A 202 -20.75 14.48 0.06
N VAL A 203 -19.45 14.30 -0.15
CA VAL A 203 -18.94 13.47 -1.25
C VAL A 203 -19.02 12.00 -0.86
N TYR A 204 -19.92 11.27 -1.51
CA TYR A 204 -20.00 9.81 -1.40
C TYR A 204 -19.24 9.12 -2.54
N HIS A 205 -18.38 8.17 -2.18
CA HIS A 205 -17.70 7.34 -3.16
C HIS A 205 -18.65 6.29 -3.75
N LYS A 206 -18.89 6.38 -5.05
CA LYS A 206 -19.76 5.46 -5.80
C LYS A 206 -19.14 4.06 -5.88
N ARG A 207 -19.97 3.10 -6.30
CA ARG A 207 -19.58 1.72 -6.58
C ARG A 207 -19.45 1.55 -8.10
N PRO A 208 -18.25 1.74 -8.69
CA PRO A 208 -18.10 1.55 -10.12
C PRO A 208 -18.22 0.05 -10.46
N LYS A 209 -18.65 -0.27 -11.68
CA LYS A 209 -18.76 -1.66 -12.15
C LYS A 209 -17.40 -2.31 -12.43
N THR A 210 -16.41 -1.50 -12.84
CA THR A 210 -15.07 -1.96 -13.18
C THR A 210 -14.02 -1.04 -12.56
N TRP A 211 -12.79 -1.54 -12.39
CA TRP A 211 -11.66 -0.75 -11.94
C TRP A 211 -11.41 0.49 -12.82
N ALA A 212 -11.50 0.33 -14.15
CA ALA A 212 -11.26 1.40 -15.12
C ALA A 212 -12.32 2.51 -15.06
N ALA A 213 -13.56 2.16 -14.74
CA ALA A 213 -14.67 3.11 -14.64
C ALA A 213 -14.58 4.04 -13.41
N ALA A 214 -13.73 3.72 -12.43
CA ALA A 214 -13.52 4.56 -11.26
C ALA A 214 -12.93 5.93 -11.65
N LYS A 215 -13.59 6.99 -11.20
CA LYS A 215 -13.19 8.38 -11.40
C LYS A 215 -12.31 8.92 -10.28
N THR A 216 -12.31 8.25 -9.13
CA THR A 216 -11.56 8.66 -7.93
C THR A 216 -10.97 7.45 -7.22
N ASP A 217 -9.98 7.67 -6.36
CA ASP A 217 -9.39 6.62 -5.53
C ASP A 217 -10.38 6.06 -4.51
N GLY A 218 -11.33 6.86 -4.05
CA GLY A 218 -12.44 6.41 -3.21
C GLY A 218 -13.36 5.44 -3.95
N GLU A 219 -13.65 5.68 -5.24
CA GLU A 219 -14.41 4.73 -6.06
C GLU A 219 -13.63 3.43 -6.31
N ARG A 220 -12.32 3.51 -6.56
CA ARG A 220 -11.45 2.33 -6.66
C ARG A 220 -11.38 1.54 -5.34
N TRP A 221 -11.32 2.23 -4.21
CA TRP A 221 -11.38 1.63 -2.88
C TRP A 221 -12.71 0.89 -2.66
N ARG A 222 -13.84 1.54 -2.99
CA ARG A 222 -15.17 0.90 -2.91
C ARG A 222 -15.27 -0.31 -3.83
N TRP A 223 -14.73 -0.24 -5.04
CA TRP A 223 -14.68 -1.37 -5.96
C TRP A 223 -13.90 -2.55 -5.38
N ALA A 224 -12.69 -2.30 -4.86
CA ALA A 224 -11.86 -3.36 -4.27
C ALA A 224 -12.57 -4.06 -3.10
N LEU A 225 -13.23 -3.30 -2.22
CA LEU A 225 -14.04 -3.88 -1.15
C LEU A 225 -15.17 -4.77 -1.65
N LEU A 226 -15.85 -4.39 -2.73
CA LEU A 226 -16.93 -5.20 -3.32
C LEU A 226 -16.39 -6.48 -3.96
N GLN A 227 -15.27 -6.39 -4.69
CA GLN A 227 -14.62 -7.55 -5.27
C GLN A 227 -14.16 -8.54 -4.19
N ALA A 228 -13.70 -8.05 -3.03
CA ALA A 228 -13.35 -8.93 -1.92
C ALA A 228 -14.54 -9.82 -1.48
N VAL A 229 -15.74 -9.25 -1.38
CA VAL A 229 -16.98 -9.99 -1.04
C VAL A 229 -17.45 -10.87 -2.20
N GLU A 230 -17.32 -10.41 -3.44
CA GLU A 230 -17.73 -11.18 -4.62
C GLU A 230 -16.96 -12.49 -4.75
N PHE A 231 -15.63 -12.44 -4.56
CA PHE A 231 -14.82 -13.66 -4.54
C PHE A 231 -14.99 -14.43 -3.22
N SER A 232 -15.00 -13.76 -2.07
CA SER A 232 -15.05 -14.41 -0.76
C SER A 232 -16.18 -13.85 0.11
N PRO A 233 -17.42 -14.36 -0.04
CA PRO A 233 -18.59 -13.92 0.74
C PRO A 233 -18.39 -13.85 2.26
N PRO A 234 -17.60 -14.74 2.92
CA PRO A 234 -17.31 -14.61 4.35
C PRO A 234 -16.64 -13.28 4.77
N LEU A 235 -16.07 -12.51 3.84
CA LEU A 235 -15.50 -11.19 4.13
C LEU A 235 -16.55 -10.08 4.28
N ARG A 236 -17.84 -10.39 4.08
CA ARG A 236 -18.94 -9.41 4.08
C ARG A 236 -18.95 -8.53 5.33
N ASP A 237 -18.93 -9.14 6.52
CA ASP A 237 -19.01 -8.40 7.78
C ASP A 237 -17.79 -7.51 7.99
N ALA A 238 -16.60 -7.99 7.64
CA ALA A 238 -15.37 -7.19 7.70
C ALA A 238 -15.41 -5.99 6.75
N VAL A 239 -15.93 -6.18 5.53
CA VAL A 239 -16.08 -5.12 4.53
C VAL A 239 -17.13 -4.09 4.96
N ASP A 240 -18.27 -4.54 5.46
CA ASP A 240 -19.33 -3.67 5.95
C ASP A 240 -18.87 -2.87 7.18
N TYR A 241 -18.17 -3.50 8.12
CA TYR A 241 -17.55 -2.80 9.26
C TYR A 241 -16.52 -1.76 8.81
N LYS A 242 -15.67 -2.07 7.83
CA LYS A 242 -14.66 -1.14 7.29
C LYS A 242 -15.30 0.07 6.62
N PHE A 243 -16.38 -0.15 5.87
CA PHE A 243 -17.13 0.94 5.25
C PHE A 243 -17.92 1.76 6.28
N ALA A 244 -18.60 1.12 7.22
CA ALA A 244 -19.32 1.79 8.30
C ALA A 244 -18.38 2.64 9.17
N SER A 245 -17.20 2.11 9.50
CA SER A 245 -16.16 2.85 10.24
C SER A 245 -15.66 4.07 9.47
N PHE A 246 -15.49 3.95 8.14
CA PHE A 246 -15.15 5.09 7.29
C PHE A 246 -16.27 6.15 7.31
N LEU A 247 -17.52 5.74 7.12
CA LEU A 247 -18.67 6.66 7.17
C LEU A 247 -18.80 7.34 8.53
N LYS A 248 -18.66 6.61 9.63
CA LYS A 248 -18.68 7.16 10.99
C LYS A 248 -17.56 8.20 11.17
N ALA A 249 -16.36 7.90 10.69
CA ALA A 249 -15.22 8.80 10.80
C ALA A 249 -15.31 10.08 9.95
N GLN A 250 -16.20 10.11 8.95
CA GLN A 250 -16.41 11.29 8.10
C GLN A 250 -17.69 12.05 8.48
N PHE A 251 -18.78 11.34 8.72
CA PHE A 251 -20.14 11.88 8.83
C PHE A 251 -20.80 11.62 10.19
N GLY A 252 -20.10 10.99 11.14
CA GLY A 252 -20.64 10.73 12.46
C GLY A 252 -20.84 12.01 13.27
N VAL A 253 -21.91 12.05 14.08
CA VAL A 253 -22.28 13.22 14.89
C VAL A 253 -21.15 13.67 15.83
N GLU A 254 -20.40 12.74 16.43
CA GLU A 254 -19.22 13.06 17.25
C GLU A 254 -18.14 13.78 16.44
N THR A 255 -17.93 13.34 15.20
CA THR A 255 -16.97 13.97 14.27
C THR A 255 -17.46 15.36 13.88
N MET A 256 -18.74 15.50 13.51
CA MET A 256 -19.35 16.78 13.16
C MET A 256 -19.39 17.74 14.35
N GLY A 257 -19.67 17.27 15.57
CA GLY A 257 -19.67 18.06 16.80
C GLY A 257 -18.28 18.58 17.20
N ARG A 258 -17.22 17.78 16.94
CA ARG A 258 -15.82 18.23 17.08
C ARG A 258 -15.50 19.39 16.13
N TYR A 259 -16.05 19.39 14.92
CA TYR A 259 -15.92 20.51 13.97
C TYR A 259 -16.91 21.65 14.24
N GLY A 260 -18.06 21.38 14.85
CA GLY A 260 -19.06 22.39 15.20
C GLY A 260 -18.50 23.46 16.14
N ARG A 261 -17.59 23.11 17.06
CA ARG A 261 -16.85 24.10 17.87
C ARG A 261 -15.84 24.94 17.06
N TYR A 262 -15.32 24.41 15.95
CA TYR A 262 -14.38 25.10 15.06
C TYR A 262 -15.07 26.02 14.04
N PHE A 263 -16.26 25.65 13.56
CA PHE A 263 -17.05 26.44 12.61
C PHE A 263 -18.14 27.30 13.26
N GLY A 264 -18.44 27.09 14.55
CA GLY A 264 -19.47 27.83 15.29
C GLY A 264 -19.04 29.17 15.90
N SER A 265 -17.82 29.65 15.63
CA SER A 265 -17.32 30.94 16.16
C SER A 265 -17.52 32.13 15.22
N TRP A 266 -18.38 32.01 14.19
CA TRP A 266 -18.85 33.17 13.44
C TRP A 266 -19.79 34.00 14.32
N ARG A 267 -19.19 35.00 14.98
CA ARG A 267 -19.79 36.24 15.49
C ARG A 267 -21.32 36.21 15.65
N GLN A 268 -21.79 36.01 16.87
CA GLN A 268 -22.92 36.85 17.29
C GLN A 268 -22.38 38.28 17.37
N PRO A 269 -22.92 39.27 16.62
CA PRO A 269 -22.61 40.66 16.91
C PRO A 269 -23.09 40.92 18.34
N ARG A 270 -22.16 41.24 19.24
CA ARG A 270 -22.55 41.80 20.54
C ARG A 270 -23.32 43.09 20.25
N PRO A 271 -24.51 43.30 20.84
CA PRO A 271 -25.10 44.63 20.87
C PRO A 271 -24.07 45.58 21.47
N ARG A 272 -23.82 46.69 20.79
CA ARG A 272 -23.16 47.83 21.42
C ARG A 272 -24.28 48.58 22.13
N ASP A 273 -24.30 48.48 23.46
CA ASP A 273 -24.94 49.47 24.31
C ASP A 273 -24.00 50.68 24.44
#